data_AF-A0A928BJA1-F1
#
_entry.id   AF-A0A928BJA1-F1
#
_cell.length_a   1.000
_cell.length_b   1.000
_cell.length_c   1.000
_cell.angle_alpha   90.00
_cell.angle_beta   90.00
_cell.angle_gamma   90.00
#
_symmetry.space_group_name_H-M   'P 1'
#
loop_
_entity.id
_entity.type
_entity.pdbx_description
1 polymer ?
#
loop_
_entity_poly.entity_id
_entity_poly.type
_entity_poly.pdbx_seq_one_letter_code
_entity_poly.pdbx_strand_id
1 'polypeptide(L)'
;MLYNHTLNDISTNTNTGVEFEIALFYKLLSNKPAEQHQVKLAIDRRHDRKKVEEIINYTSTEKIIRALNARGLTYKDASFETQNDEVGPADVVMITVDKTGKEEKIGLSIKYSNTCTLNVTGRKFITDAQISALKDKYARKYVPAYREYMKKEYGDAENWHRKKSPVTDQMIDEIRDAVLANWPNVENKVALMQNLFHAASPIEFWVVNYGRGGYDLKTVPSTIDVRRAKDVEVRKYQTSYIAFYLDNVRVGHMQVKFNNGFIESNFNHKGLRKKQSCDFVEDGLEFNYGQPFGSWNFSVED
;
A
#
# COMPACT_ATOMS: atom_id res chain seq x y z
N MET A 1 -8.32 21.12 -19.44
CA MET A 1 -7.75 20.94 -20.79
C MET A 1 -7.00 19.62 -20.75
N LEU A 2 -7.55 18.58 -21.37
CA LEU A 2 -6.91 17.27 -21.44
C LEU A 2 -5.75 17.32 -22.45
N TYR A 3 -4.58 16.82 -22.05
CA TYR A 3 -3.44 16.72 -22.93
C TYR A 3 -3.42 15.35 -23.64
N ASN A 4 -2.80 15.29 -24.82
CA ASN A 4 -2.69 14.04 -25.59
C ASN A 4 -1.94 12.93 -24.83
N HIS A 5 -0.95 13.30 -24.00
CA HIS A 5 -0.24 12.33 -23.17
C HIS A 5 -1.19 11.67 -22.16
N THR A 6 -2.08 12.44 -21.54
CA THR A 6 -3.09 11.92 -20.60
C THR A 6 -3.98 10.85 -21.24
N LEU A 7 -4.48 11.11 -22.46
CA LEU A 7 -5.32 10.15 -23.18
C LEU A 7 -4.55 8.88 -23.57
N ASN A 8 -3.27 9.01 -23.90
CA ASN A 8 -2.40 7.88 -24.20
C ASN A 8 -2.16 7.03 -22.94
N ASP A 9 -1.88 7.65 -21.80
CA ASP A 9 -1.67 6.95 -20.53
C ASP A 9 -2.95 6.22 -20.10
N ILE A 10 -4.11 6.87 -20.20
CA ILE A 10 -5.40 6.22 -19.97
C ILE A 10 -5.60 5.00 -20.88
N SER A 11 -5.19 5.08 -22.15
CA SER A 11 -5.40 3.99 -23.12
C SER A 11 -4.44 2.81 -22.92
N THR A 12 -3.22 3.07 -22.46
CA THR A 12 -2.10 2.11 -22.54
C THR A 12 -1.55 1.65 -21.19
N ASN A 13 -1.82 2.37 -20.09
CA ASN A 13 -1.30 2.01 -18.78
C ASN A 13 -1.93 0.69 -18.27
N THR A 14 -1.07 -0.28 -17.98
CA THR A 14 -1.40 -1.65 -17.53
C THR A 14 -1.07 -1.89 -16.06
N ASN A 15 -0.63 -0.86 -15.34
CA ASN A 15 -0.35 -0.96 -13.91
C ASN A 15 -1.61 -1.40 -13.16
N THR A 16 -1.46 -2.37 -12.27
CA THR A 16 -2.57 -2.84 -11.46
C THR A 16 -3.04 -1.71 -10.54
N GLY A 17 -4.34 -1.38 -10.60
CA GLY A 17 -4.93 -0.31 -9.79
C GLY A 17 -5.30 0.93 -10.61
N VAL A 18 -4.68 1.13 -11.77
CA VAL A 18 -4.93 2.31 -12.63
C VAL A 18 -6.38 2.39 -13.09
N GLU A 19 -7.07 1.25 -13.18
CA GLU A 19 -8.50 1.18 -13.53
C GLU A 19 -9.38 1.96 -12.54
N PHE A 20 -8.99 2.06 -11.27
CA PHE A 20 -9.69 2.83 -10.24
C PHE A 20 -9.40 4.32 -10.36
N GLU A 21 -8.15 4.67 -10.66
CA GLU A 21 -7.72 6.05 -10.90
C GLU A 21 -8.48 6.66 -12.08
N ILE A 22 -8.52 5.93 -13.20
CA ILE A 22 -9.22 6.32 -14.42
C ILE A 22 -10.73 6.48 -14.16
N ALA A 23 -11.34 5.54 -13.43
CA ALA A 23 -12.77 5.59 -13.15
C ALA A 23 -13.17 6.82 -12.32
N LEU A 24 -12.40 7.16 -11.29
CA LEU A 24 -12.65 8.35 -10.49
C LEU A 24 -12.45 9.64 -11.29
N PHE A 25 -11.35 9.72 -12.03
CA PHE A 25 -11.06 10.85 -12.91
C PHE A 25 -12.19 11.09 -13.91
N TYR A 26 -12.66 10.04 -14.59
CA TYR A 26 -13.79 10.10 -15.51
C TYR A 26 -15.05 10.69 -14.87
N LYS A 27 -15.36 10.31 -13.62
CA LYS A 27 -16.55 10.81 -12.90
C LYS A 27 -16.39 12.26 -12.45
N LEU A 28 -15.18 12.68 -12.11
CA LEU A 28 -14.87 14.09 -11.78
C LEU A 28 -15.06 15.02 -13.00
N LEU A 29 -14.88 14.52 -14.22
CA LEU A 29 -15.14 15.29 -15.46
C LEU A 29 -16.63 15.43 -15.82
N SER A 30 -17.57 15.06 -14.95
CA SER A 30 -19.02 15.16 -15.23
C SER A 30 -19.51 16.59 -15.53
N ASN A 31 -18.80 17.61 -15.03
CA ASN A 31 -19.06 19.02 -15.36
C ASN A 31 -18.43 19.46 -16.69
N LYS A 32 -17.70 18.58 -17.38
CA LYS A 32 -17.03 18.82 -18.66
C LYS A 32 -17.29 17.69 -19.67
N PRO A 33 -18.49 17.65 -20.28
CA PRO A 33 -18.92 16.54 -21.14
C PRO A 33 -17.98 16.24 -22.33
N ALA A 34 -17.37 17.28 -22.91
CA ALA A 34 -16.44 17.12 -24.03
C ALA A 34 -15.14 16.39 -23.62
N GLU A 35 -14.54 16.81 -22.50
CA GLU A 35 -13.34 16.18 -21.94
C GLU A 35 -13.66 14.75 -21.46
N GLN A 36 -14.80 14.58 -20.76
CA GLN A 36 -15.28 13.27 -20.33
C GLN A 36 -15.50 12.31 -21.51
N HIS A 37 -16.04 12.78 -22.63
CA HIS A 37 -16.21 11.98 -23.84
C HIS A 37 -14.86 11.51 -24.43
N GLN A 38 -13.85 12.39 -24.48
CA GLN A 38 -12.51 12.01 -24.92
C GLN A 38 -11.89 10.93 -24.04
N VAL A 39 -12.04 11.04 -22.72
CA VAL A 39 -11.61 10.01 -21.77
C VAL A 39 -12.36 8.69 -22.01
N LYS A 40 -13.67 8.74 -22.29
CA LYS A 40 -14.44 7.53 -22.62
C LYS A 40 -13.88 6.82 -23.86
N LEU A 41 -13.56 7.56 -24.92
CA LEU A 41 -12.95 7.00 -26.13
C LEU A 41 -11.57 6.37 -25.86
N ALA A 42 -10.78 6.94 -24.95
CA ALA A 42 -9.52 6.34 -24.50
C ALA A 42 -9.76 5.03 -23.73
N ILE A 43 -10.74 5.00 -22.81
CA ILE A 43 -11.13 3.79 -22.07
C ILE A 43 -11.59 2.67 -23.00
N ASP A 44 -12.35 2.99 -24.06
CA ASP A 44 -12.88 1.99 -24.99
C ASP A 44 -11.80 1.22 -25.76
N ARG A 45 -10.58 1.79 -25.83
CA ARG A 45 -9.40 1.18 -26.45
C ARG A 45 -8.63 0.25 -25.51
N ARG A 46 -8.93 0.27 -24.21
CA ARG A 46 -8.23 -0.56 -23.22
C ARG A 46 -8.63 -2.03 -23.33
N HIS A 47 -7.67 -2.91 -23.03
CA HIS A 47 -7.89 -4.36 -22.94
C HIS A 47 -8.85 -4.76 -21.80
N ASP A 48 -8.90 -3.98 -20.73
CA ASP A 48 -9.71 -4.19 -19.52
C ASP A 48 -10.94 -3.27 -19.43
N ARG A 49 -11.40 -2.70 -20.57
CA ARG A 49 -12.48 -1.69 -20.61
C ARG A 49 -13.71 -2.02 -19.76
N LYS A 50 -14.17 -3.27 -19.78
CA LYS A 50 -15.38 -3.72 -19.05
C LYS A 50 -15.22 -3.54 -17.54
N LYS A 51 -14.00 -3.79 -17.03
CA LYS A 51 -13.67 -3.60 -15.62
C LYS A 51 -13.69 -2.13 -15.25
N VAL A 52 -13.09 -1.27 -16.08
CA VAL A 52 -13.13 0.19 -15.87
C VAL A 52 -14.58 0.70 -15.87
N GLU A 53 -15.41 0.25 -16.82
CA GLU A 53 -16.84 0.59 -16.89
C GLU A 53 -17.62 0.13 -15.64
N GLU A 54 -17.34 -1.08 -15.14
CA GLU A 54 -17.92 -1.56 -13.88
C GLU A 54 -17.57 -0.64 -12.71
N ILE A 55 -16.30 -0.22 -12.59
CA ILE A 55 -15.84 0.69 -11.54
C ILE A 55 -16.50 2.07 -11.67
N ILE A 56 -16.61 2.59 -12.89
CA ILE A 56 -17.31 3.85 -13.19
C ILE A 56 -18.77 3.82 -12.70
N ASN A 57 -19.44 2.67 -12.87
CA ASN A 57 -20.85 2.53 -12.52
C ASN A 57 -21.11 2.65 -11.01
N TYR A 58 -20.23 2.11 -10.16
CA TYR A 58 -20.38 2.21 -8.71
C TYR A 58 -19.57 3.36 -8.07
N THR A 59 -18.74 4.07 -8.83
CA THR A 59 -18.03 5.26 -8.33
C THR A 59 -18.96 6.46 -8.26
N SER A 60 -18.94 7.19 -7.14
CA SER A 60 -19.69 8.45 -6.95
C SER A 60 -18.76 9.58 -6.50
N THR A 61 -18.93 10.80 -6.99
CA THR A 61 -18.15 11.98 -6.56
C THR A 61 -18.78 12.70 -5.37
N GLU A 62 -19.97 12.29 -4.91
CA GLU A 62 -20.72 13.00 -3.87
C GLU A 62 -19.95 13.13 -2.55
N LYS A 63 -19.22 12.10 -2.14
CA LYS A 63 -18.39 12.14 -0.91
C LYS A 63 -17.33 13.23 -1.00
N ILE A 64 -16.66 13.33 -2.15
CA ILE A 64 -15.64 14.35 -2.43
C ILE A 64 -16.26 15.75 -2.43
N ILE A 65 -17.35 15.95 -3.17
CA ILE A 65 -18.03 17.25 -3.24
C ILE A 65 -18.51 17.70 -1.86
N ARG A 66 -19.09 16.78 -1.07
CA ARG A 66 -19.53 17.08 0.30
C ARG A 66 -18.36 17.53 1.19
N ALA A 67 -17.22 16.84 1.11
CA ALA A 67 -16.05 17.19 1.91
C ALA A 67 -15.43 18.54 1.50
N LEU A 68 -15.42 18.87 0.20
CA LEU A 68 -15.01 20.18 -0.29
C LEU A 68 -15.93 21.28 0.24
N ASN A 69 -17.24 21.08 0.11
CA ASN A 69 -18.24 22.04 0.57
C ASN A 69 -18.15 22.29 2.08
N ALA A 70 -17.87 21.25 2.88
CA ALA A 70 -17.66 21.38 4.33
C ALA A 70 -16.47 22.28 4.68
N ARG A 71 -15.48 22.39 3.79
CA ARG A 71 -14.34 23.32 3.90
C ARG A 71 -14.59 24.68 3.25
N GLY A 72 -15.76 24.92 2.67
CA GLY A 72 -16.06 26.13 1.92
C GLY A 72 -15.36 26.20 0.55
N LEU A 73 -14.96 25.05 0.00
CA LEU A 73 -14.35 24.92 -1.32
C LEU A 73 -15.38 24.38 -2.33
N THR A 74 -15.29 24.84 -3.57
CA THR A 74 -16.11 24.36 -4.69
C THR A 74 -15.22 23.66 -5.72
N TYR A 75 -15.63 22.49 -6.19
CA TYR A 75 -14.93 21.77 -7.26
C TYR A 75 -15.03 22.51 -8.60
N LYS A 76 -13.90 22.68 -9.31
CA LYS A 76 -13.84 23.35 -10.61
C LYS A 76 -13.42 22.39 -11.72
N ASP A 77 -12.34 21.64 -11.52
CA ASP A 77 -11.73 20.81 -12.55
C ASP A 77 -10.87 19.70 -11.94
N ALA A 78 -10.42 18.75 -12.76
CA ALA A 78 -9.47 17.72 -12.36
C ALA A 78 -8.41 17.47 -13.45
N SER A 79 -7.22 17.07 -13.02
CA SER A 79 -6.13 16.55 -13.85
C SER A 79 -5.79 15.13 -13.46
N PHE A 80 -5.41 14.30 -14.43
CA PHE A 80 -4.95 12.93 -14.20
C PHE A 80 -3.42 12.93 -14.14
N GLU A 81 -2.87 12.59 -12.99
CA GLU A 81 -1.46 12.80 -12.60
C GLU A 81 -0.80 11.51 -12.11
N THR A 82 -1.28 10.35 -12.58
CA THR A 82 -0.71 9.05 -12.20
C THR A 82 0.80 9.05 -12.43
N GLN A 83 1.56 8.66 -11.40
CA GLN A 83 3.03 8.61 -11.42
C GLN A 83 3.74 9.97 -11.62
N ASN A 84 3.11 11.09 -11.25
CA ASN A 84 3.74 12.40 -11.27
C ASN A 84 4.26 12.81 -9.87
N ASP A 85 5.59 12.71 -9.68
CA ASP A 85 6.24 13.07 -8.42
C ASP A 85 6.07 14.57 -8.04
N GLU A 86 5.79 15.46 -9.00
CA GLU A 86 5.59 16.90 -8.74
C GLU A 86 4.31 17.20 -7.95
N VAL A 87 3.38 16.24 -7.86
CA VAL A 87 2.15 16.35 -7.08
C VAL A 87 2.10 15.36 -5.92
N GLY A 88 3.25 14.75 -5.61
CA GLY A 88 3.40 13.77 -4.53
C GLY A 88 2.58 12.49 -4.78
N PRO A 89 1.80 12.00 -3.79
CA PRO A 89 1.11 10.71 -3.91
C PRO A 89 -0.22 10.79 -4.68
N ALA A 90 -0.54 11.93 -5.29
CA ALA A 90 -1.81 12.16 -5.95
C ALA A 90 -1.84 11.51 -7.34
N ASP A 91 -2.85 10.68 -7.59
CA ASP A 91 -3.10 10.07 -8.91
C ASP A 91 -4.03 10.96 -9.74
N VAL A 92 -4.87 11.75 -9.06
CA VAL A 92 -5.74 12.78 -9.65
C VAL A 92 -5.60 14.06 -8.84
N VAL A 93 -5.48 15.20 -9.49
CA VAL A 93 -5.43 16.51 -8.82
C VAL A 93 -6.71 17.28 -9.12
N MET A 94 -7.45 17.62 -8.07
CA MET A 94 -8.61 18.50 -8.17
C MET A 94 -8.17 19.96 -8.12
N ILE A 95 -8.75 20.78 -8.98
CA ILE A 95 -8.72 22.24 -8.91
C ILE A 95 -10.02 22.66 -8.24
N THR A 96 -9.89 23.42 -7.16
CA THR A 96 -10.99 23.89 -6.33
C THR A 96 -10.92 25.40 -6.19
N VAL A 97 -12.03 26.03 -5.82
CA VAL A 97 -12.13 27.47 -5.67
C VAL A 97 -12.76 27.80 -4.33
N ASP A 98 -12.15 28.71 -3.58
CA ASP A 98 -12.71 29.22 -2.32
C ASP A 98 -13.78 30.30 -2.56
N LYS A 99 -14.38 30.81 -1.48
CA LYS A 99 -15.41 31.87 -1.56
C LYS A 99 -14.88 33.20 -2.13
N THR A 100 -13.57 33.41 -2.17
CA THR A 100 -12.93 34.61 -2.72
C THR A 100 -12.59 34.48 -4.20
N GLY A 101 -12.78 33.29 -4.78
CA GLY A 101 -12.41 33.00 -6.17
C GLY A 101 -10.97 32.50 -6.33
N LYS A 102 -10.23 32.28 -5.23
CA LYS A 102 -8.86 31.79 -5.27
C LYS A 102 -8.85 30.29 -5.55
N GLU A 103 -8.00 29.88 -6.49
CA GLU A 103 -7.81 28.47 -6.82
C GLU A 103 -6.88 27.76 -5.82
N GLU A 104 -7.28 26.55 -5.43
CA GLU A 104 -6.49 25.63 -4.60
C GLU A 104 -6.46 24.23 -5.22
N LYS A 105 -5.32 23.56 -5.09
CA LYS A 105 -5.12 22.18 -5.58
C LYS A 105 -5.24 21.19 -4.42
N ILE A 106 -6.03 20.15 -4.62
CA ILE A 106 -6.15 19.02 -3.69
C ILE A 106 -5.94 17.73 -4.47
N GLY A 107 -4.93 16.95 -4.10
CA GLY A 107 -4.66 15.63 -4.66
C GLY A 107 -5.62 14.56 -4.15
N LEU A 108 -5.84 13.53 -4.95
CA LEU A 108 -6.53 12.29 -4.59
C LEU A 108 -5.55 11.15 -4.81
N SER A 109 -5.11 10.52 -3.72
CA SER A 109 -4.33 9.29 -3.76
C SER A 109 -5.28 8.10 -3.72
N ILE A 110 -5.35 7.33 -4.79
CA ILE A 110 -6.35 6.31 -5.05
C ILE A 110 -5.72 4.94 -4.77
N LYS A 111 -6.32 4.20 -3.83
CA LYS A 111 -5.84 2.89 -3.40
C LYS A 111 -6.94 1.86 -3.61
N TYR A 112 -6.57 0.65 -4.02
CA TYR A 112 -7.49 -0.47 -4.18
C TYR A 112 -7.01 -1.70 -3.41
N SER A 113 -7.95 -2.39 -2.75
CA SER A 113 -7.78 -3.71 -2.12
C SER A 113 -6.82 -3.78 -0.92
N ASN A 114 -5.95 -2.80 -0.72
CA ASN A 114 -5.10 -2.68 0.46
C ASN A 114 -5.29 -1.29 1.07
N THR A 115 -5.57 -1.22 2.37
CA THR A 115 -5.37 -0.01 3.19
C THR A 115 -3.90 0.42 3.29
N CYS A 116 -3.01 -0.34 2.65
CA CYS A 116 -1.59 -0.07 2.53
C CYS A 116 -1.37 1.22 1.75
N THR A 117 -0.91 2.24 2.45
CA THR A 117 -0.47 3.52 1.90
C THR A 117 0.87 3.35 1.19
N LEU A 118 1.80 2.59 1.78
CA LEU A 118 3.14 2.40 1.24
C LEU A 118 3.70 1.02 1.55
N ASN A 119 4.41 0.45 0.57
CA ASN A 119 5.23 -0.73 0.73
C ASN A 119 6.66 -0.31 1.09
N VAL A 120 7.10 -0.60 2.31
CA VAL A 120 8.43 -0.23 2.81
C VAL A 120 9.26 -1.46 3.12
N THR A 121 10.56 -1.43 2.84
CA THR A 121 11.42 -2.55 3.25
C THR A 121 11.62 -2.58 4.75
N GLY A 122 11.47 -3.77 5.36
CA GLY A 122 11.71 -3.95 6.80
C GLY A 122 13.13 -3.56 7.23
N ARG A 123 14.09 -3.57 6.30
CA ARG A 123 15.47 -3.10 6.51
C ARG A 123 15.59 -1.64 6.94
N LYS A 124 14.56 -0.81 6.76
CA LYS A 124 14.56 0.58 7.25
C LYS A 124 14.40 0.69 8.77
N PHE A 125 14.00 -0.39 9.44
CA PHE A 125 13.61 -0.37 10.86
C PHE A 125 14.55 -1.16 11.77
N ILE A 126 15.42 -1.97 11.20
CA ILE A 126 16.35 -2.85 11.91
C ILE A 126 17.72 -2.82 11.23
N THR A 127 18.77 -3.00 12.01
CA THR A 127 20.15 -2.99 11.50
C THR A 127 20.48 -4.27 10.72
N ASP A 128 21.49 -4.21 9.86
CA ASP A 128 21.97 -5.41 9.13
C ASP A 128 22.46 -6.51 10.09
N ALA A 129 23.05 -6.14 11.24
CA ALA A 129 23.44 -7.08 12.27
C ALA A 129 22.24 -7.82 12.88
N GLN A 130 21.16 -7.08 13.21
CA GLN A 130 19.91 -7.68 13.69
C GLN A 130 19.26 -8.55 12.62
N ILE A 131 19.26 -8.11 11.36
CA ILE A 131 18.75 -8.90 10.23
C ILE A 131 19.52 -10.23 10.12
N SER A 132 20.85 -10.21 10.18
CA SER A 132 21.66 -11.42 10.12
C SER A 132 21.31 -12.39 11.25
N ALA A 133 21.26 -11.89 12.50
CA ALA A 133 20.91 -12.71 13.65
C ALA A 133 19.49 -13.30 13.57
N LEU A 134 18.52 -12.53 13.09
CA LEU A 134 17.16 -13.00 12.90
C LEU A 134 17.05 -14.00 11.74
N LYS A 135 17.80 -13.83 10.65
CA LYS A 135 17.87 -14.82 9.57
C LYS A 135 18.46 -16.14 10.04
N ASP A 136 19.51 -16.09 10.86
CA ASP A 136 20.11 -17.29 11.43
C ASP A 136 19.14 -18.01 12.37
N LYS A 137 18.45 -17.27 13.26
CA LYS A 137 17.37 -17.83 14.09
C LYS A 137 16.25 -18.43 13.25
N TYR A 138 15.81 -17.72 12.21
CA TYR A 138 14.75 -18.16 11.32
C TYR A 138 15.09 -19.50 10.66
N ALA A 139 16.27 -19.63 10.05
CA ALA A 139 16.70 -20.85 9.39
C ALA A 139 16.97 -22.01 10.38
N ARG A 140 17.60 -21.75 11.53
CA ARG A 140 18.07 -22.81 12.44
C ARG A 140 17.06 -23.23 13.50
N LYS A 141 16.13 -22.35 13.90
CA LYS A 141 15.15 -22.60 14.96
C LYS A 141 13.73 -22.65 14.40
N TYR A 142 13.31 -21.62 13.69
CA TYR A 142 11.89 -21.45 13.36
C TYR A 142 11.45 -22.26 12.14
N VAL A 143 12.29 -22.45 11.12
CA VAL A 143 11.96 -23.33 9.98
C VAL A 143 11.81 -24.80 10.43
N PRO A 144 12.75 -25.39 11.20
CA PRO A 144 12.55 -26.74 11.73
C PRO A 144 11.28 -26.89 12.57
N ALA A 145 11.04 -25.97 13.52
CA ALA A 145 9.84 -26.01 14.37
C ALA A 145 8.55 -25.85 13.55
N TYR A 146 8.57 -25.02 12.50
CA TYR A 146 7.44 -24.87 11.58
C TYR A 146 7.18 -26.17 10.84
N ARG A 147 8.21 -26.83 10.31
CA ARG A 147 8.08 -28.11 9.60
C ARG A 147 7.46 -29.18 10.52
N GLU A 148 7.94 -29.31 11.75
CA GLU A 148 7.39 -30.25 12.73
C GLU A 148 5.91 -29.97 13.02
N TYR A 149 5.56 -28.71 13.28
CA TYR A 149 4.17 -28.31 13.49
C TYR A 149 3.29 -28.62 12.27
N MET A 150 3.76 -28.26 11.07
CA MET A 150 2.98 -28.43 9.85
C MET A 150 2.76 -29.90 9.50
N LYS A 151 3.77 -30.76 9.68
CA LYS A 151 3.62 -32.21 9.56
C LYS A 151 2.57 -32.76 10.51
N LYS A 152 2.64 -32.34 11.78
CA LYS A 152 1.73 -32.81 12.82
C LYS A 152 0.28 -32.41 12.54
N GLU A 153 0.04 -31.15 12.14
CA GLU A 153 -1.31 -30.61 12.03
C GLU A 153 -1.94 -30.79 10.63
N TYR A 154 -1.11 -30.88 9.58
CA TYR A 154 -1.58 -30.86 8.19
C TYR A 154 -1.02 -32.00 7.32
N GLY A 155 -0.17 -32.88 7.87
CA GLY A 155 0.43 -33.99 7.13
C GLY A 155 1.46 -33.53 6.10
N ASP A 156 1.41 -34.11 4.91
CA ASP A 156 2.42 -33.93 3.86
C ASP A 156 2.57 -32.48 3.39
N ALA A 157 3.77 -32.13 2.92
CA ALA A 157 4.15 -30.77 2.55
C ALA A 157 3.27 -30.10 1.47
N GLU A 158 2.59 -30.88 0.63
CA GLU A 158 1.61 -30.37 -0.35
C GLU A 158 0.43 -29.64 0.31
N ASN A 159 0.08 -30.00 1.54
CA ASN A 159 -1.07 -29.46 2.28
C ASN A 159 -0.75 -28.17 3.05
N TRP A 160 0.52 -27.74 3.05
CA TRP A 160 0.98 -26.64 3.90
C TRP A 160 0.63 -25.25 3.36
N HIS A 161 0.28 -25.13 2.07
CA HIS A 161 0.08 -23.83 1.44
C HIS A 161 -1.02 -23.00 2.13
N ARG A 162 -0.68 -21.76 2.50
CA ARG A 162 -1.55 -20.78 3.19
C ARG A 162 -2.13 -21.24 4.53
N LYS A 163 -1.60 -22.31 5.11
CA LYS A 163 -1.97 -22.72 6.46
C LYS A 163 -1.30 -21.81 7.49
N LYS A 164 -2.00 -21.59 8.60
CA LYS A 164 -1.51 -20.77 9.71
C LYS A 164 -0.63 -21.64 10.61
N SER A 165 0.43 -21.04 11.15
CA SER A 165 1.29 -21.68 12.14
C SER A 165 1.61 -20.69 13.26
N PRO A 166 1.49 -21.10 14.53
CA PRO A 166 1.90 -20.28 15.66
C PRO A 166 3.42 -20.03 15.65
N VAL A 167 4.21 -20.90 14.98
CA VAL A 167 5.65 -20.71 14.81
C VAL A 167 5.96 -19.50 13.93
N THR A 168 5.15 -19.28 12.88
CA THR A 168 5.25 -18.08 12.04
C THR A 168 5.00 -16.82 12.87
N ASP A 169 3.96 -16.84 13.70
CA ASP A 169 3.60 -15.68 14.54
C ASP A 169 4.70 -15.37 15.58
N GLN A 170 5.33 -16.39 16.17
CA GLN A 170 6.47 -16.22 17.07
C GLN A 170 7.68 -15.60 16.37
N MET A 171 8.00 -16.03 15.15
CA MET A 171 9.09 -15.42 14.36
C MET A 171 8.77 -13.97 13.98
N ILE A 172 7.52 -13.68 13.61
CA ILE A 172 7.06 -12.29 13.40
C ILE A 172 7.24 -11.48 14.68
N ASP A 173 6.92 -12.05 15.84
CA ASP A 173 7.06 -11.34 17.11
C ASP A 173 8.51 -10.95 17.43
N GLU A 174 9.47 -11.83 17.17
CA GLU A 174 10.91 -11.53 17.32
C GLU A 174 11.39 -10.42 16.38
N ILE A 175 10.85 -10.37 15.16
CA ILE A 175 11.12 -9.26 14.24
C ILE A 175 10.56 -7.95 14.81
N ARG A 176 9.34 -7.99 15.35
CA ARG A 176 8.72 -6.81 15.97
C ARG A 176 9.52 -6.32 17.18
N ASP A 177 10.01 -7.23 18.02
CA ASP A 177 10.89 -6.88 19.15
C ASP A 177 12.17 -6.20 18.68
N ALA A 178 12.79 -6.70 17.60
CA ALA A 178 13.98 -6.07 17.04
C ALA A 178 13.70 -4.66 16.51
N VAL A 179 12.54 -4.44 15.87
CA VAL A 179 12.12 -3.10 15.42
C VAL A 179 11.94 -2.17 16.61
N LEU A 180 11.20 -2.61 17.64
CA LEU A 180 10.95 -1.81 18.86
C LEU A 180 12.27 -1.44 19.54
N ALA A 181 13.18 -2.40 19.70
CA ALA A 181 14.49 -2.19 20.32
C ALA A 181 15.39 -1.24 19.50
N ASN A 182 15.31 -1.28 18.17
CA ASN A 182 16.10 -0.43 17.29
C ASN A 182 15.47 0.95 17.06
N TRP A 183 14.17 1.13 17.34
CA TRP A 183 13.45 2.36 17.02
C TRP A 183 14.13 3.65 17.51
N PRO A 184 14.70 3.73 18.73
CA PRO A 184 15.45 4.92 19.16
C PRO A 184 16.66 5.26 18.28
N ASN A 185 17.25 4.24 17.63
CA ASN A 185 18.49 4.30 16.87
C ASN A 185 18.28 4.26 15.35
N VAL A 186 17.04 4.28 14.86
CA VAL A 186 16.76 4.33 13.42
C VAL A 186 17.38 5.59 12.81
N GLU A 187 18.35 5.39 11.91
CA GLU A 187 19.00 6.46 11.19
C GLU A 187 18.00 7.22 10.31
N ASN A 188 18.13 8.54 10.29
CA ASN A 188 17.29 9.43 9.49
C ASN A 188 15.77 9.21 9.66
N LYS A 189 15.34 9.01 10.93
CA LYS A 189 13.93 8.83 11.31
C LYS A 189 13.01 9.88 10.69
N VAL A 190 13.45 11.14 10.58
CA VAL A 190 12.68 12.21 9.93
C VAL A 190 12.38 11.88 8.46
N ALA A 191 13.37 11.49 7.66
CA ALA A 191 13.15 11.13 6.26
C ALA A 191 12.30 9.86 6.11
N LEU A 192 12.49 8.87 6.99
CA LEU A 192 11.64 7.69 7.02
C LEU A 192 10.17 8.05 7.25
N MET A 193 9.91 8.90 8.25
CA MET A 193 8.57 9.37 8.57
C MET A 193 7.98 10.27 7.49
N GLN A 194 8.79 11.15 6.87
CA GLN A 194 8.39 11.92 5.70
C GLN A 194 7.88 11.03 4.56
N ASN A 195 8.60 9.93 4.30
CA ASN A 195 8.22 8.98 3.26
C ASN A 195 6.97 8.17 3.61
N LEU A 196 6.89 7.64 4.84
CA LEU A 196 5.77 6.80 5.28
C LEU A 196 4.44 7.57 5.25
N PHE A 197 4.45 8.84 5.68
CA PHE A 197 3.25 9.67 5.80
C PHE A 197 3.07 10.63 4.62
N HIS A 198 3.91 10.55 3.58
CA HIS A 198 3.97 11.51 2.48
C HIS A 198 3.99 12.98 2.94
N ALA A 199 4.62 13.25 4.08
CA ALA A 199 4.54 14.55 4.74
C ALA A 199 5.36 15.66 4.03
N ALA A 200 6.12 15.31 3.00
CA ALA A 200 6.78 16.25 2.09
C ALA A 200 5.97 16.47 0.79
N SER A 201 4.71 16.01 0.72
CA SER A 201 3.88 16.21 -0.48
C SER A 201 3.74 17.71 -0.78
N PRO A 202 3.96 18.14 -2.03
CA PRO A 202 3.93 19.55 -2.41
C PRO A 202 2.52 20.16 -2.42
N ILE A 203 1.49 19.31 -2.42
CA ILE A 203 0.09 19.71 -2.33
C ILE A 203 -0.60 18.91 -1.22
N GLU A 204 -1.69 19.45 -0.69
CA GLU A 204 -2.57 18.65 0.16
C GLU A 204 -3.17 17.50 -0.66
N PHE A 205 -3.35 16.33 -0.05
CA PHE A 205 -4.01 15.21 -0.69
C PHE A 205 -4.98 14.48 0.25
N TRP A 206 -6.02 13.89 -0.33
CA TRP A 206 -6.96 12.99 0.31
C TRP A 206 -6.73 11.57 -0.16
N VAL A 207 -7.08 10.60 0.67
CA VAL A 207 -6.95 9.18 0.32
C VAL A 207 -8.32 8.61 -0.06
N VAL A 208 -8.39 8.02 -1.25
CA VAL A 208 -9.57 7.34 -1.78
C VAL A 208 -9.32 5.84 -1.75
N ASN A 209 -9.93 5.13 -0.81
CA ASN A 209 -9.75 3.69 -0.64
C ASN A 209 -10.93 2.92 -1.24
N TYR A 210 -10.73 2.30 -2.40
CA TYR A 210 -11.73 1.44 -3.04
C TYR A 210 -11.84 0.08 -2.34
N GLY A 211 -13.08 -0.26 -1.99
CA GLY A 211 -13.50 -1.56 -1.46
C GLY A 211 -14.46 -2.28 -2.41
N ARG A 212 -15.21 -3.26 -1.90
CA ARG A 212 -16.23 -3.95 -2.70
C ARG A 212 -17.43 -3.03 -2.94
N GLY A 213 -17.56 -2.50 -4.17
CA GLY A 213 -18.75 -1.76 -4.61
C GLY A 213 -18.79 -0.27 -4.24
N GLY A 214 -17.66 0.32 -3.83
CA GLY A 214 -17.56 1.73 -3.48
C GLY A 214 -16.18 2.11 -2.96
N TYR A 215 -16.02 3.33 -2.45
CA TYR A 215 -14.80 3.79 -1.80
C TYR A 215 -15.08 4.58 -0.53
N ASP A 216 -14.09 4.61 0.36
CA ASP A 216 -14.04 5.51 1.51
C ASP A 216 -13.08 6.67 1.25
N LEU A 217 -13.45 7.86 1.71
CA LEU A 217 -12.71 9.09 1.53
C LEU A 217 -12.12 9.52 2.87
N LYS A 218 -10.79 9.66 2.93
CA LYS A 218 -10.09 10.24 4.08
C LYS A 218 -9.60 11.64 3.70
N THR A 219 -10.20 12.66 4.31
CA THR A 219 -9.92 14.08 4.00
C THR A 219 -9.02 14.78 4.99
N VAL A 220 -8.74 14.15 6.13
CA VAL A 220 -7.64 14.58 6.98
C VAL A 220 -6.40 13.97 6.34
N PRO A 221 -5.48 14.78 5.77
CA PRO A 221 -4.22 14.24 5.31
C PRO A 221 -3.61 13.52 6.50
N SER A 222 -3.32 12.25 6.33
CA SER A 222 -2.70 11.43 7.35
C SER A 222 -1.20 11.77 7.39
N THR A 223 -0.88 13.06 7.46
CA THR A 223 0.46 13.58 7.55
C THR A 223 0.74 13.87 9.01
N ILE A 224 1.88 13.40 9.50
CA ILE A 224 2.37 13.84 10.80
C ILE A 224 3.22 15.09 10.62
N ASP A 225 3.30 15.94 11.64
CA ASP A 225 4.35 16.94 11.70
C ASP A 225 5.70 16.23 11.83
N VAL A 226 6.47 16.20 10.74
CA VAL A 226 7.75 15.49 10.65
C VAL A 226 8.80 16.05 11.59
N ARG A 227 8.64 17.30 12.07
CA ARG A 227 9.50 17.86 13.12
C ARG A 227 9.38 17.07 14.42
N ARG A 228 8.25 16.40 14.62
CA ARG A 228 7.93 15.53 15.74
C ARG A 228 8.21 14.05 15.47
N ALA A 229 8.88 13.72 14.36
CA ALA A 229 9.22 12.33 14.04
C ALA A 229 10.02 11.62 15.15
N LYS A 230 10.79 12.38 15.94
CA LYS A 230 11.53 11.85 17.10
C LYS A 230 10.64 11.48 18.29
N ASP A 231 9.47 12.12 18.40
CA ASP A 231 8.50 11.91 19.48
C ASP A 231 7.60 10.70 19.20
N VAL A 232 7.64 10.15 17.98
CA VAL A 232 6.84 8.99 17.62
C VAL A 232 7.36 7.77 18.36
N GLU A 233 6.45 7.08 19.03
CA GLU A 233 6.70 5.79 19.68
C GLU A 233 6.22 4.65 18.78
N VAL A 234 6.86 3.48 18.89
CA VAL A 234 6.37 2.26 18.24
C VAL A 234 6.01 1.21 19.28
N ARG A 235 4.89 0.53 19.08
CA ARG A 235 4.38 -0.50 19.98
C ARG A 235 3.91 -1.71 19.17
N LYS A 236 3.96 -2.92 19.76
CA LYS A 236 3.31 -4.09 19.16
C LYS A 236 1.81 -3.84 19.10
N TYR A 237 1.20 -4.17 17.97
CA TYR A 237 -0.24 -4.09 17.77
C TYR A 237 -0.71 -5.39 17.11
N GLN A 238 -1.78 -6.00 17.65
CA GLN A 238 -2.31 -7.29 17.19
C GLN A 238 -1.19 -8.35 17.02
N THR A 239 -1.39 -9.37 16.17
CA THR A 239 -0.45 -10.48 16.03
C THR A 239 0.74 -10.18 15.11
N SER A 240 0.58 -9.33 14.10
CA SER A 240 1.61 -9.11 13.07
C SER A 240 1.92 -7.65 12.78
N TYR A 241 1.43 -6.71 13.60
CA TYR A 241 1.60 -5.29 13.35
C TYR A 241 2.50 -4.61 14.37
N ILE A 242 3.12 -3.54 13.90
CA ILE A 242 3.79 -2.50 14.69
C ILE A 242 2.98 -1.23 14.47
N ALA A 243 2.54 -0.59 15.54
CA ALA A 243 1.78 0.66 15.48
C ALA A 243 2.66 1.84 15.91
N PHE A 244 2.47 2.97 15.23
CA PHE A 244 3.16 4.23 15.46
C PHE A 244 2.23 5.15 16.23
N TYR A 245 2.73 5.74 17.31
CA TYR A 245 1.97 6.61 18.20
C TYR A 245 2.62 7.98 18.32
N LEU A 246 1.82 9.04 18.26
CA LEU A 246 2.23 10.39 18.61
C LEU A 246 1.23 10.91 19.65
N ASP A 247 1.71 11.41 20.79
CA ASP A 247 0.85 11.83 21.91
C ASP A 247 -0.17 10.77 22.36
N ASN A 248 0.25 9.49 22.35
CA ASN A 248 -0.62 8.32 22.61
C ASN A 248 -1.76 8.10 21.61
N VAL A 249 -1.83 8.87 20.52
CA VAL A 249 -2.75 8.62 19.40
C VAL A 249 -2.05 7.76 18.38
N ARG A 250 -2.69 6.67 17.95
CA ARG A 250 -2.15 5.81 16.88
C ARG A 250 -2.25 6.60 15.57
N VAL A 251 -1.11 6.86 14.95
CA VAL A 251 -1.03 7.62 13.69
C VAL A 251 -0.78 6.73 12.48
N GLY A 252 -0.26 5.52 12.67
CA GLY A 252 -0.08 4.55 11.59
C GLY A 252 0.17 3.15 12.11
N HIS A 253 0.15 2.16 11.23
CA HIS A 253 0.61 0.81 11.54
C HIS A 253 1.29 0.15 10.34
N MET A 254 2.14 -0.82 10.63
CA MET A 254 2.89 -1.59 9.65
C MET A 254 2.74 -3.08 9.90
N GLN A 255 2.37 -3.84 8.88
CA GLN A 255 2.28 -5.29 8.94
C GLN A 255 3.64 -5.92 8.63
N VAL A 256 4.23 -6.56 9.62
CA VAL A 256 5.38 -7.46 9.44
C VAL A 256 4.87 -8.78 8.89
N LYS A 257 5.34 -9.18 7.72
CA LYS A 257 4.86 -10.39 7.03
C LYS A 257 5.91 -11.03 6.13
N PHE A 258 5.69 -12.30 5.84
CA PHE A 258 6.38 -13.03 4.79
C PHE A 258 5.54 -12.97 3.51
N ASN A 259 5.90 -12.11 2.57
CA ASN A 259 5.05 -11.80 1.39
C ASN A 259 4.57 -13.02 0.61
N ASN A 260 5.44 -14.01 0.42
CA ASN A 260 5.16 -15.21 -0.37
C ASN A 260 4.96 -16.47 0.48
N GLY A 261 4.87 -16.31 1.81
CA GLY A 261 4.74 -17.41 2.77
C GLY A 261 5.97 -17.60 3.66
N PHE A 262 5.76 -18.27 4.80
CA PHE A 262 6.82 -18.58 5.75
C PHE A 262 7.90 -19.49 5.17
N ILE A 263 7.55 -20.28 4.16
CA ILE A 263 8.45 -20.94 3.21
C ILE A 263 7.82 -20.78 1.82
N GLU A 264 8.62 -20.85 0.77
CA GLU A 264 8.17 -20.62 -0.61
C GLU A 264 8.42 -21.87 -1.45
N SER A 265 7.42 -22.34 -2.20
CA SER A 265 7.66 -23.40 -3.19
C SER A 265 8.63 -22.91 -4.25
N ASN A 266 9.60 -23.75 -4.62
CA ASN A 266 10.52 -23.47 -5.72
C ASN A 266 9.87 -23.66 -7.11
N PHE A 267 8.56 -23.92 -7.16
CA PHE A 267 7.77 -24.00 -8.38
C PHE A 267 6.77 -22.84 -8.46
N ASN A 268 6.45 -22.38 -9.66
CA ASN A 268 5.41 -21.37 -9.87
C ASN A 268 4.03 -22.02 -10.05
N HIS A 269 2.98 -21.19 -10.19
CA HIS A 269 1.60 -21.64 -10.38
C HIS A 269 1.37 -22.50 -11.65
N LYS A 270 2.33 -22.55 -12.57
CA LYS A 270 2.31 -23.39 -13.78
C LYS A 270 3.15 -24.67 -13.62
N GLY A 271 3.61 -24.97 -12.41
CA GLY A 271 4.50 -26.10 -12.13
C GLY A 271 5.92 -25.95 -12.67
N LEU A 272 6.32 -24.76 -13.13
CA LEU A 272 7.67 -24.53 -13.63
C LEU A 272 8.60 -24.14 -12.47
N ARG A 273 9.77 -24.77 -12.43
CA ARG A 273 10.82 -24.47 -11.44
C ARG A 273 11.27 -23.01 -11.57
N LYS A 274 11.31 -22.30 -10.46
CA LYS A 274 11.87 -20.95 -10.36
C LYS A 274 13.39 -21.04 -10.54
N LYS A 275 14.03 -20.00 -11.10
CA LYS A 275 15.49 -19.95 -11.31
C LYS A 275 16.31 -19.83 -10.01
N GLN A 276 15.71 -20.05 -8.84
CA GLN A 276 16.37 -19.90 -7.55
C GLN A 276 16.92 -21.26 -7.07
N SER A 277 18.03 -21.20 -6.34
CA SER A 277 18.56 -22.35 -5.60
C SER A 277 17.55 -22.80 -4.55
N CYS A 278 17.43 -24.11 -4.38
CA CYS A 278 16.63 -24.74 -3.34
C CYS A 278 17.35 -24.61 -1.98
N ASP A 279 16.65 -24.15 -0.95
CA ASP A 279 17.20 -24.09 0.42
C ASP A 279 17.06 -25.44 1.15
N PHE A 280 15.95 -26.15 0.95
CA PHE A 280 15.72 -27.48 1.51
C PHE A 280 14.63 -28.27 0.77
N VAL A 281 14.61 -29.59 0.99
CA VAL A 281 13.62 -30.51 0.42
C VAL A 281 12.78 -31.13 1.53
N GLU A 282 11.48 -31.25 1.30
CA GLU A 282 10.53 -31.92 2.20
C GLU A 282 9.51 -32.69 1.36
N ASP A 283 9.29 -33.98 1.67
CA ASP A 283 8.38 -34.87 0.93
C ASP A 283 8.60 -34.84 -0.61
N GLY A 284 9.87 -34.71 -1.04
CA GLY A 284 10.25 -34.60 -2.45
C GLY A 284 9.99 -33.23 -3.10
N LEU A 285 9.44 -32.27 -2.37
CA LEU A 285 9.19 -30.90 -2.84
C LEU A 285 10.34 -29.96 -2.46
N GLU A 286 10.77 -29.14 -3.42
CA GLU A 286 11.80 -28.11 -3.22
C GLU A 286 11.19 -26.81 -2.65
N PHE A 287 11.80 -26.32 -1.57
CA PHE A 287 11.39 -25.09 -0.90
C PHE A 287 12.55 -24.12 -0.72
N ASN A 288 12.19 -22.83 -0.72
CA ASN A 288 13.05 -21.72 -0.35
C ASN A 288 12.55 -21.10 0.95
N TYR A 289 13.45 -20.47 1.69
CA TYR A 289 13.12 -19.64 2.82
C TYR A 289 12.35 -18.40 2.36
N GLY A 290 11.29 -18.08 3.09
CA GLY A 290 10.54 -16.84 2.92
C GLY A 290 11.40 -15.62 3.20
N GLN A 291 10.93 -14.47 2.72
CA GLN A 291 11.63 -13.18 2.85
C GLN A 291 10.97 -12.27 3.89
N PRO A 292 11.27 -12.42 5.21
CA PRO A 292 10.63 -11.64 6.27
C PRO A 292 11.01 -10.16 6.28
N PHE A 293 12.12 -9.77 5.64
CA PHE A 293 12.64 -8.39 5.62
C PHE A 293 12.45 -7.70 4.26
N GLY A 294 11.61 -8.28 3.41
CA GLY A 294 11.22 -7.70 2.13
C GLY A 294 10.28 -6.51 2.33
N SER A 295 9.21 -6.46 1.54
CA SER A 295 8.20 -5.41 1.62
C SER A 295 7.21 -5.64 2.78
N TRP A 296 7.00 -4.63 3.61
CA TRP A 296 5.97 -4.58 4.64
C TRP A 296 4.92 -3.54 4.26
N ASN A 297 3.67 -3.82 4.65
CA ASN A 297 2.55 -2.94 4.33
C ASN A 297 2.42 -1.88 5.43
N PHE A 298 2.61 -0.61 5.10
CA PHE A 298 2.34 0.52 5.99
C PHE A 298 1.00 1.16 5.65
N SER A 299 0.21 1.49 6.66
CA SER A 299 -1.10 2.12 6.56
C SER A 299 -1.18 3.28 7.55
N VAL A 300 -1.77 4.40 7.12
CA VAL A 300 -2.03 5.52 8.04
C VAL A 300 -3.42 5.41 8.69
N GLU A 301 -3.50 5.83 9.95
CA GLU A 301 -4.76 5.84 10.71
C GLU A 301 -5.66 7.02 10.33
N ASP A 302 -6.91 6.93 10.78
CA ASP A 302 -7.93 7.99 10.72
C ASP A 302 -7.81 8.99 11.88
#